data_AF-X1H1I7-F1
#
_entry.id   AF-X1H1I7-F1
#
_cell.length_a   1.000
_cell.length_b   1.000
_cell.length_c   1.000
_cell.angle_alpha   90.00
_cell.angle_beta   90.00
_cell.angle_gamma   90.00
#
_symmetry.space_group_name_H-M   'P 1'
#
loop_
_entity.id
_entity.type
_entity.pdbx_description
1 polymer ?
#
loop_
_entity_poly.entity_id
_entity_poly.type
_entity_poly.pdbx_seq_one_letter_code
_entity_poly.pdbx_strand_id
1 'polypeptide(L)'
;RPEFALERISQGMKTKVFMRELIDKTIKDYFSKAIETRAESPSFKTQKAISYFSLKGFEFSPLSSLKGEGGFTNVELFDSSKKPTDNILPLSPLVITHLNFIENSQEIEITVQNNTDKDLTNMSVIITHIKEYFEKEVMNQKVDFWFPQEELLFVTPIVPHIDEYLVTIKQEDDIGISEKILIHRIDLKLINKISN
;
A
#
# COMPACT_ATOMS: atom_id res chain seq x y z
N ARG A 1 -41.80 -7.58 -30.58
CA ARG A 1 -42.90 -6.85 -29.89
C ARG A 1 -42.28 -5.73 -29.06
N PRO A 2 -42.63 -4.46 -29.32
CA PRO A 2 -42.01 -3.28 -28.69
C PRO A 2 -42.22 -3.18 -27.16
N GLU A 3 -43.25 -3.83 -26.63
CA GLU A 3 -43.56 -3.85 -25.18
C GLU A 3 -42.45 -4.47 -24.33
N PHE A 4 -41.82 -5.57 -24.79
CA PHE A 4 -40.70 -6.20 -24.08
C PHE A 4 -39.46 -5.31 -24.01
N ALA A 5 -39.25 -4.45 -25.01
CA ALA A 5 -38.14 -3.50 -25.01
C ALA A 5 -38.39 -2.37 -24.00
N LEU A 6 -39.62 -1.85 -23.93
CA LEU A 6 -40.01 -0.82 -22.98
C LEU A 6 -39.93 -1.31 -21.52
N GLU A 7 -40.31 -2.56 -21.27
CA GLU A 7 -40.22 -3.18 -19.94
C GLU A 7 -38.76 -3.33 -19.49
N ARG A 8 -37.86 -3.78 -20.38
CA ARG A 8 -36.41 -3.87 -20.08
C ARG A 8 -35.78 -2.50 -19.86
N ILE A 9 -36.17 -1.48 -20.63
CA ILE A 9 -35.71 -0.10 -20.42
C ILE A 9 -36.16 0.42 -19.05
N SER A 10 -37.41 0.14 -18.66
CA SER A 10 -37.96 0.53 -17.36
C SER A 10 -37.23 -0.17 -16.21
N GLN A 11 -36.97 -1.48 -16.32
CA GLN A 11 -36.16 -2.21 -15.34
C GLN A 11 -34.73 -1.66 -15.26
N GLY A 12 -34.09 -1.38 -16.39
CA GLY A 12 -32.75 -0.79 -16.43
C GLY A 12 -32.69 0.59 -15.75
N MET A 13 -33.71 1.43 -15.96
CA MET A 13 -33.85 2.71 -15.26
C MET A 13 -33.99 2.53 -13.74
N LYS A 14 -34.83 1.59 -13.29
CA LYS A 14 -35.00 1.29 -11.86
C LYS A 14 -33.70 0.81 -11.22
N THR A 15 -33.00 -0.12 -11.87
CA THR A 15 -31.70 -0.62 -11.39
C THR A 15 -30.66 0.50 -11.32
N LYS A 16 -30.61 1.39 -12.33
CA LYS A 16 -29.71 2.54 -12.33
C LYS A 16 -29.97 3.48 -11.15
N VAL A 17 -31.23 3.81 -10.88
CA VAL A 17 -31.61 4.67 -9.75
C VAL A 17 -31.24 4.00 -8.42
N PHE A 18 -31.61 2.72 -8.26
CA PHE A 18 -31.27 1.95 -7.07
C PHE A 18 -29.76 1.90 -6.80
N MET A 19 -28.94 1.61 -7.82
CA MET A 19 -27.48 1.58 -7.68
C MET A 19 -26.92 2.94 -7.28
N ARG A 20 -27.45 4.03 -7.83
CA ARG A 20 -27.02 5.39 -7.49
C ARG A 20 -27.32 5.72 -6.02
N GLU A 21 -28.53 5.41 -5.56
CA GLU A 21 -28.94 5.61 -4.17
C GLU A 21 -28.11 4.76 -3.21
N LEU A 22 -27.80 3.51 -3.59
CA LEU A 22 -26.97 2.62 -2.80
C LEU A 22 -25.54 3.15 -2.66
N ILE A 23 -24.94 3.64 -3.76
CA ILE A 23 -23.61 4.24 -3.76
C ILE A 23 -23.60 5.49 -2.88
N ASP A 24 -24.54 6.41 -3.08
CA ASP A 24 -24.61 7.66 -2.31
C ASP A 24 -24.79 7.40 -0.81
N LYS A 25 -25.63 6.42 -0.45
CA LYS A 25 -25.84 6.01 0.94
C LYS A 25 -24.56 5.42 1.54
N THR A 26 -23.94 4.47 0.84
CA THR A 26 -22.71 3.81 1.32
C THR A 26 -21.58 4.81 1.52
N ILE A 27 -21.41 5.76 0.60
CA ILE A 27 -20.39 6.82 0.71
C ILE A 27 -20.68 7.71 1.93
N LYS A 28 -21.91 8.18 2.12
CA LYS A 28 -22.28 9.02 3.26
C LYS A 28 -22.08 8.30 4.59
N ASP A 29 -22.51 7.04 4.67
CA ASP A 29 -22.38 6.22 5.86
C ASP A 29 -20.90 5.96 6.21
N TYR A 30 -20.04 5.80 5.21
CA TYR A 30 -18.59 5.66 5.42
C TYR A 30 -17.96 6.95 5.97
N PHE A 31 -18.12 8.08 5.27
CA PHE A 31 -17.46 9.33 5.66
C PHE A 31 -18.02 9.93 6.96
N SER A 32 -19.28 9.67 7.29
CA SER A 32 -19.85 10.11 8.58
C SER A 32 -19.25 9.37 9.77
N LYS A 33 -18.77 8.14 9.58
CA LYS A 33 -18.06 7.36 10.60
C LYS A 33 -16.57 7.66 10.63
N ALA A 34 -15.96 7.91 9.47
CA ALA A 34 -14.52 8.05 9.31
C ALA A 34 -13.98 9.46 9.65
N ILE A 35 -14.82 10.50 9.62
CA ILE A 35 -14.41 11.88 9.91
C ILE A 35 -14.78 12.24 11.34
N GLU A 36 -13.78 12.58 12.16
CA GLU A 36 -13.99 13.04 13.53
C GLU A 36 -14.05 14.57 13.61
N THR A 37 -15.04 15.08 14.35
CA THR A 37 -15.24 16.52 14.60
C THR A 37 -14.79 16.90 16.01
N ARG A 38 -13.56 16.55 16.38
CA ARG A 38 -12.95 16.97 17.65
C ARG A 38 -12.00 18.13 17.42
N ALA A 39 -11.78 18.94 18.46
CA ALA A 39 -10.95 20.15 18.38
C ALA A 39 -9.46 19.86 18.05
N GLU A 40 -9.00 18.64 18.33
CA GLU A 40 -7.62 18.19 18.08
C GLU A 40 -7.46 17.45 16.75
N SER A 41 -8.55 17.25 15.99
CA SER A 41 -8.50 16.51 14.73
C SER A 41 -7.87 17.34 13.60
N PRO A 42 -7.18 16.70 12.63
CA PRO A 42 -6.67 17.38 11.44
C PRO A 42 -7.76 18.15 10.71
N SER A 43 -7.39 19.12 9.86
CA SER A 43 -8.38 19.88 9.10
C SER A 43 -9.37 18.96 8.37
N PHE A 44 -10.65 19.35 8.28
CA PHE A 44 -11.68 18.55 7.61
C PHE A 44 -11.29 18.12 6.19
N LYS A 45 -10.58 18.98 5.46
CA LYS A 45 -10.04 18.67 4.12
C LYS A 45 -9.00 17.56 4.17
N THR A 46 -8.13 17.57 5.17
CA THR A 46 -7.12 16.53 5.41
C THR A 46 -7.77 15.20 5.77
N GLN A 47 -8.74 15.21 6.68
CA GLN A 47 -9.45 13.98 7.07
C GLN A 47 -10.17 13.36 5.87
N LYS A 48 -10.86 14.16 5.05
CA LYS A 48 -11.53 13.67 3.84
C LYS A 48 -10.55 13.05 2.83
N ALA A 49 -9.36 13.65 2.67
CA ALA A 49 -8.33 13.11 1.81
C ALA A 49 -7.82 11.76 2.33
N ILE A 50 -7.50 11.66 3.62
CA ILE A 50 -7.05 10.42 4.27
C ILE A 50 -8.11 9.31 4.12
N SER A 51 -9.38 9.60 4.45
CA SER A 51 -10.46 8.61 4.34
C SER A 51 -10.72 8.17 2.90
N TYR A 52 -10.58 9.08 1.92
CA TYR A 52 -10.70 8.75 0.49
C TYR A 52 -9.56 7.86 0.01
N PHE A 53 -8.34 8.15 0.43
CA PHE A 53 -7.17 7.34 0.10
C PHE A 53 -7.23 5.96 0.74
N SER A 54 -7.65 5.88 2.01
CA SER A 54 -7.91 4.61 2.70
C SER A 54 -8.98 3.78 1.99
N LEU A 55 -10.08 4.40 1.53
CA LEU A 55 -11.09 3.72 0.71
C LEU A 55 -10.53 3.18 -0.61
N LYS A 56 -9.52 3.86 -1.17
CA LYS A 56 -8.81 3.42 -2.37
C LYS A 56 -7.72 2.36 -2.10
N GLY A 57 -7.53 1.95 -0.85
CA GLY A 57 -6.51 0.99 -0.46
C GLY A 57 -5.09 1.58 -0.35
N PHE A 58 -4.97 2.91 -0.25
CA PHE A 58 -3.69 3.55 0.06
C PHE A 58 -3.56 3.70 1.58
N GLU A 59 -2.52 3.13 2.16
CA GLU A 59 -2.18 3.31 3.56
C GLU A 59 -1.43 4.63 3.78
N PHE A 60 -1.92 5.48 4.67
CA PHE A 60 -1.25 6.70 5.11
C PHE A 60 -0.86 6.56 6.57
N SER A 61 0.44 6.69 6.85
CA SER A 61 0.87 6.97 8.21
C SER A 61 0.58 8.42 8.56
N PRO A 62 0.05 8.71 9.76
CA PRO A 62 0.10 10.07 10.27
C PRO A 62 1.57 10.49 10.39
N LEU A 63 1.89 11.70 9.94
CA LEU A 63 3.24 12.30 10.06
C LEU A 63 3.76 12.38 11.52
N SER A 64 2.93 12.06 12.51
CA SER A 64 3.31 11.96 13.92
C SER A 64 4.18 10.73 14.24
N SER A 65 4.25 9.71 13.38
CA SER A 65 5.11 8.53 13.57
C SER A 65 6.61 8.82 13.38
N LEU A 66 6.98 9.99 12.86
CA LEU A 66 8.37 10.45 12.73
C LEU A 66 9.03 10.81 14.08
N LYS A 67 8.32 10.67 15.21
CA LYS A 67 8.86 10.90 16.56
C LYS A 67 9.34 9.64 17.30
N GLY A 68 9.48 8.50 16.62
CA GLY A 68 10.25 7.37 17.16
C GLY A 68 9.51 6.49 18.16
N GLU A 69 8.18 6.37 18.07
CA GLU A 69 7.44 5.35 18.79
C GLU A 69 6.47 4.63 17.83
N GLY A 70 6.65 3.30 17.69
CA GLY A 70 5.63 2.38 17.20
C GLY A 70 5.55 2.23 15.68
N GLY A 71 5.86 1.01 15.21
CA GLY A 71 5.69 0.58 13.83
C GLY A 71 4.25 0.71 13.32
N PHE A 72 4.14 0.79 12.00
CA PHE A 72 2.92 0.99 11.24
C PHE A 72 1.98 -0.21 11.46
N THR A 73 0.78 0.03 11.98
CA THR A 73 -0.33 -0.92 11.97
C THR A 73 -1.14 -0.72 10.70
N ASN A 74 -1.26 -1.76 9.87
CA ASN A 74 -2.23 -1.85 8.79
C ASN A 74 -3.64 -1.64 9.39
N VAL A 75 -4.39 -0.67 8.88
CA VAL A 75 -5.79 -0.47 9.27
C VAL A 75 -6.63 -1.48 8.50
N GLU A 76 -6.88 -2.65 9.10
CA GLU A 76 -8.00 -3.50 8.68
C GLU A 76 -9.30 -2.68 8.78
N LEU A 77 -10.06 -2.63 7.69
CA LEU A 77 -11.43 -2.12 7.68
C LEU A 77 -12.23 -2.82 8.79
N PHE A 78 -12.74 -2.02 9.74
CA PHE A 78 -13.52 -2.44 10.90
C PHE A 78 -14.43 -3.66 10.65
N ASP A 79 -14.08 -4.80 11.23
CA ASP A 79 -14.95 -5.97 11.39
C ASP A 79 -15.62 -5.90 12.77
N SER A 80 -16.92 -5.58 12.81
CA SER A 80 -17.70 -5.44 14.04
C SER A 80 -17.90 -6.75 14.83
N SER A 81 -17.39 -7.89 14.33
CA SER A 81 -17.50 -9.19 14.98
C SER A 81 -16.31 -9.55 15.89
N LYS A 82 -15.17 -8.84 15.79
CA LYS A 82 -13.95 -9.16 16.54
C LYS A 82 -13.92 -8.44 17.89
N LYS A 83 -13.84 -9.20 18.99
CA LYS A 83 -13.61 -8.66 20.34
C LYS A 83 -12.16 -8.18 20.47
N PRO A 84 -11.89 -7.10 21.24
CA PRO A 84 -10.55 -6.56 21.40
C PRO A 84 -9.79 -7.44 22.40
N THR A 85 -9.00 -8.36 21.89
CA THR A 85 -8.04 -9.13 22.69
C THR A 85 -6.70 -9.12 21.98
N ASP A 86 -5.75 -8.45 22.64
CA ASP A 86 -4.29 -8.57 22.57
C ASP A 86 -3.64 -8.71 21.19
N ASN A 87 -3.00 -7.62 20.76
CA ASN A 87 -1.79 -7.56 19.94
C ASN A 87 -1.67 -8.63 18.83
N ILE A 88 -2.51 -8.52 17.81
CA ILE A 88 -2.28 -9.23 16.55
C ILE A 88 -1.67 -8.21 15.59
N LEU A 89 -0.34 -8.07 15.62
CA LEU A 89 0.41 -7.54 14.49
C LEU A 89 0.28 -8.58 13.37
N PRO A 90 -0.39 -8.30 12.24
CA PRO A 90 -0.28 -9.19 11.09
C PRO A 90 1.14 -9.03 10.55
N LEU A 91 2.00 -10.04 10.74
CA LEU A 91 3.30 -10.09 10.10
C LEU A 91 3.09 -10.07 8.58
N SER A 92 3.44 -8.97 7.92
CA SER A 92 3.67 -8.98 6.48
C SER A 92 4.62 -10.15 6.16
N PRO A 93 4.33 -10.99 5.15
CA PRO A 93 5.15 -12.15 4.83
C PRO A 93 6.57 -11.76 4.41
N LEU A 94 6.76 -10.52 3.95
CA LEU A 94 8.07 -9.93 3.67
C LEU A 94 8.30 -8.70 4.55
N VAL A 95 9.54 -8.55 5.04
CA VAL A 95 9.97 -7.40 5.85
C VAL A 95 11.29 -6.87 5.30
N ILE A 96 11.41 -5.54 5.13
CA ILE A 96 12.70 -4.93 4.84
C ILE A 96 13.50 -4.88 6.15
N THR A 97 14.58 -5.64 6.23
CA THR A 97 15.42 -5.73 7.44
C THR A 97 16.50 -4.67 7.45
N HIS A 98 17.08 -4.37 6.28
CA HIS A 98 18.14 -3.38 6.15
C HIS A 98 17.95 -2.52 4.91
N LEU A 99 18.31 -1.25 5.06
CA LEU A 99 18.34 -0.30 3.97
C LEU A 99 19.59 0.56 4.12
N ASN A 100 20.52 0.39 3.21
CA ASN A 100 21.81 1.07 3.23
C ASN A 100 22.00 1.91 1.99
N PHE A 101 22.76 2.98 2.16
CA PHE A 101 23.23 3.83 1.09
C PHE A 101 24.76 3.76 1.05
N ILE A 102 25.31 3.36 -0.11
CA ILE A 102 26.76 3.34 -0.33
C ILE A 102 27.13 4.59 -1.12
N GLU A 103 27.62 5.61 -0.41
CA GLU A 103 28.07 6.88 -1.00
C GLU A 103 29.13 6.70 -2.10
N ASN A 104 30.06 5.75 -1.90
CA ASN A 104 31.20 5.55 -2.79
C ASN A 104 30.80 4.91 -4.13
N SER A 105 29.81 4.02 -4.15
CA SER A 105 29.32 3.38 -5.37
C SER A 105 28.04 3.99 -5.93
N GLN A 106 27.42 4.94 -5.22
CA GLN A 106 26.11 5.52 -5.55
C GLN A 106 25.04 4.44 -5.70
N GLU A 107 24.97 3.52 -4.75
CA GLU A 107 24.04 2.40 -4.76
C GLU A 107 23.15 2.40 -3.53
N ILE A 108 21.92 1.92 -3.70
CA ILE A 108 20.99 1.61 -2.63
C ILE A 108 20.97 0.10 -2.48
N GLU A 109 21.23 -0.35 -1.26
CA GLU A 109 21.13 -1.74 -0.85
C GLU A 109 19.85 -1.93 -0.03
N ILE A 110 19.00 -2.85 -0.46
CA ILE A 110 17.73 -3.17 0.20
C ILE A 110 17.76 -4.65 0.52
N THR A 111 17.82 -4.98 1.81
CA THR A 111 17.71 -6.36 2.29
C THR A 111 16.28 -6.63 2.71
N VAL A 112 15.69 -7.66 2.13
CA VAL A 112 14.33 -8.09 2.43
C VAL A 112 14.40 -9.52 2.96
N GLN A 113 13.61 -9.81 3.99
CA GLN A 113 13.50 -11.14 4.57
C GLN A 113 12.12 -11.73 4.31
N ASN A 114 12.07 -13.02 3.96
CA ASN A 114 10.85 -13.82 4.06
C ASN A 114 10.59 -14.17 5.52
N ASN A 115 9.62 -13.51 6.13
CA ASN A 115 9.25 -13.69 7.54
C ASN A 115 8.18 -14.77 7.74
N THR A 116 7.93 -15.61 6.73
CA THR A 116 7.01 -16.74 6.83
C THR A 116 7.76 -18.05 7.04
N ASP A 117 7.03 -19.08 7.50
CA ASP A 117 7.52 -20.46 7.60
C ASP A 117 7.35 -21.24 6.28
N LYS A 118 7.11 -20.55 5.15
CA LYS A 118 6.83 -21.16 3.85
C LYS A 118 7.67 -20.53 2.74
N ASP A 119 7.97 -21.34 1.73
CA ASP A 119 8.60 -20.87 0.51
C ASP A 119 7.64 -19.95 -0.23
N LEU A 120 8.15 -18.79 -0.66
CA LEU A 120 7.44 -17.90 -1.57
C LEU A 120 7.94 -18.16 -2.98
N THR A 121 7.02 -18.32 -3.93
CA THR A 121 7.35 -18.61 -5.33
C THR A 121 6.81 -17.55 -6.26
N ASN A 122 7.45 -17.40 -7.41
CA ASN A 122 7.04 -16.49 -8.49
C ASN A 122 6.93 -15.02 -8.03
N MET A 123 7.97 -14.55 -7.36
CA MET A 123 8.01 -13.20 -6.83
C MET A 123 8.63 -12.25 -7.86
N SER A 124 8.12 -11.03 -7.95
CA SER A 124 8.69 -9.94 -8.73
C SER A 124 9.01 -8.77 -7.82
N VAL A 125 10.30 -8.40 -7.77
CA VAL A 125 10.82 -7.26 -7.03
C VAL A 125 11.08 -6.14 -8.02
N ILE A 126 10.32 -5.07 -7.88
CA ILE A 126 10.36 -3.91 -8.78
C ILE A 126 10.78 -2.70 -7.95
N ILE A 127 11.85 -2.04 -8.38
CA ILE A 127 12.28 -0.77 -7.81
C ILE A 127 12.04 0.31 -8.86
N THR A 128 11.24 1.30 -8.50
CA THR A 128 10.99 2.49 -9.32
C THR A 128 11.54 3.73 -8.62
N HIS A 129 11.86 4.75 -9.39
CA HIS A 129 12.17 6.07 -8.86
C HIS A 129 11.04 7.05 -9.20
N ILE A 130 10.82 8.03 -8.32
CA ILE A 130 9.73 9.00 -8.45
C ILE A 130 10.31 10.37 -8.80
N LYS A 131 9.91 10.91 -9.95
CA LYS A 131 10.21 12.29 -10.36
C LYS A 131 8.97 12.97 -10.87
N GLU A 132 8.62 14.13 -10.32
CA GLU A 132 7.52 14.98 -10.85
C GLU A 132 6.22 14.18 -11.08
N TYR A 133 5.86 13.31 -10.14
CA TYR A 133 4.69 12.40 -10.18
C TYR A 133 4.76 11.25 -11.20
N PHE A 134 5.89 11.05 -11.88
CA PHE A 134 6.14 9.89 -12.72
C PHE A 134 6.97 8.85 -11.98
N GLU A 135 6.51 7.61 -12.01
CA GLU A 135 7.26 6.42 -11.60
C GLU A 135 8.00 5.87 -12.82
N LYS A 136 9.31 5.67 -12.70
CA LYS A 136 10.12 5.00 -13.72
C LYS A 136 10.84 3.81 -13.13
N GLU A 137 10.66 2.65 -13.76
CA GLU A 137 11.33 1.41 -13.38
C GLU A 137 12.84 1.54 -13.54
N VAL A 138 13.55 1.16 -12.48
CA VAL A 138 15.02 1.10 -12.43
C VAL A 138 15.49 -0.35 -12.36
N MET A 139 14.72 -1.18 -11.68
CA MET A 139 15.00 -2.62 -11.54
C MET A 139 13.69 -3.40 -11.57
N ASN A 140 13.73 -4.56 -12.22
CA ASN A 140 12.69 -5.58 -12.16
C ASN A 140 13.35 -6.95 -12.16
N GLN A 141 13.29 -7.61 -11.02
CA GLN A 141 13.91 -8.90 -10.81
C GLN A 141 12.85 -9.94 -10.45
N LYS A 142 12.90 -11.09 -11.12
CA LYS A 142 12.11 -12.25 -10.77
C LYS A 142 12.89 -13.13 -9.78
N VAL A 143 12.19 -13.63 -8.78
CA VAL A 143 12.69 -14.57 -7.78
C VAL A 143 11.78 -15.79 -7.82
N ASP A 144 12.29 -16.89 -8.33
CA ASP A 144 11.50 -18.11 -8.55
C ASP A 144 11.15 -18.79 -7.21
N PHE A 145 12.11 -18.80 -6.28
CA PHE A 145 11.98 -19.37 -4.94
C PHE A 145 12.65 -18.45 -3.92
N TRP A 146 11.97 -18.23 -2.80
CA TRP A 146 12.46 -17.47 -1.67
C TRP A 146 12.15 -18.23 -0.39
N PHE A 147 13.19 -18.78 0.24
CA PHE A 147 13.05 -19.72 1.34
C PHE A 147 12.59 -19.04 2.63
N PRO A 148 11.97 -19.79 3.55
CA PRO A 148 11.61 -19.32 4.89
C PRO A 148 12.80 -18.69 5.59
N GLN A 149 12.61 -17.52 6.19
CA GLN A 149 13.63 -16.77 6.94
C GLN A 149 14.85 -16.32 6.13
N GLU A 150 14.88 -16.57 4.81
CA GLU A 150 15.96 -16.16 3.92
C GLU A 150 15.90 -14.66 3.66
N GLU A 151 17.08 -14.03 3.69
CA GLU A 151 17.28 -12.65 3.31
C GLU A 151 17.83 -12.57 1.88
N LEU A 152 17.20 -11.74 1.05
CA LEU A 152 17.69 -11.39 -0.28
C LEU A 152 18.09 -9.92 -0.31
N LEU A 153 19.26 -9.67 -0.89
CA LEU A 153 19.81 -8.35 -1.11
C LEU A 153 19.51 -7.88 -2.53
N PHE A 154 18.92 -6.70 -2.65
CA PHE A 154 18.68 -6.02 -3.91
C PHE A 154 19.51 -4.75 -3.96
N VAL A 155 20.27 -4.58 -5.03
CA VAL A 155 21.15 -3.43 -5.23
C VAL A 155 20.72 -2.67 -6.48
N THR A 156 20.48 -1.37 -6.35
CA THR A 156 20.13 -0.50 -7.47
C THR A 156 21.02 0.75 -7.48
N PRO A 157 21.44 1.23 -8.67
CA PRO A 157 22.15 2.49 -8.76
C PRO A 157 21.21 3.65 -8.42
N ILE A 158 21.79 4.72 -7.89
CA ILE A 158 21.11 5.99 -7.65
C ILE A 158 21.10 6.80 -8.92
N VAL A 159 19.91 7.27 -9.28
CA VAL A 159 19.71 8.20 -10.37
C VAL A 159 19.98 9.62 -9.87
N PRO A 160 20.84 10.41 -10.55
CA PRO A 160 21.12 11.80 -10.17
C PRO A 160 19.84 12.64 -10.05
N HIS A 161 19.79 13.48 -9.01
CA HIS A 161 18.65 14.36 -8.70
C HIS A 161 17.34 13.63 -8.38
N ILE A 162 17.40 12.34 -8.04
CA ILE A 162 16.25 11.59 -7.53
C ILE A 162 16.49 11.20 -6.09
N ASP A 163 15.57 11.63 -5.23
CA ASP A 163 15.64 11.37 -3.79
C ASP A 163 14.61 10.32 -3.33
N GLU A 164 13.72 9.89 -4.22
CA GLU A 164 12.58 9.05 -3.86
C GLU A 164 12.52 7.78 -4.72
N TYR A 165 12.44 6.64 -4.03
CA TYR A 165 12.33 5.32 -4.63
C TYR A 165 11.13 4.58 -4.04
N LEU A 166 10.57 3.67 -4.82
CA LEU A 166 9.48 2.80 -4.41
C LEU A 166 9.88 1.36 -4.69
N VAL A 167 9.93 0.56 -3.63
CA VAL A 167 10.11 -0.89 -3.71
C VAL A 167 8.74 -1.52 -3.71
N THR A 168 8.43 -2.29 -4.75
CA THR A 168 7.21 -3.07 -4.86
C THR A 168 7.56 -4.52 -5.04
N ILE A 169 7.05 -5.38 -4.15
CA ILE A 169 7.16 -6.83 -4.29
C ILE A 169 5.79 -7.40 -4.57
N LYS A 170 5.70 -8.20 -5.63
CA LYS A 170 4.47 -8.85 -6.08
C LYS A 170 4.67 -10.35 -6.15
N GLN A 171 3.60 -11.11 -5.93
CA GLN A 171 3.54 -12.53 -6.27
C GLN A 171 2.67 -12.70 -7.49
N GLU A 172 3.16 -13.43 -8.48
CA GLU A 172 2.39 -13.88 -9.64
C GLU A 172 1.83 -15.27 -9.33
N ASP A 173 0.51 -15.42 -9.40
CA ASP A 173 -0.10 -16.75 -9.37
C ASP A 173 0.01 -17.45 -10.74
N ASP A 174 -0.29 -18.75 -10.77
CA ASP A 174 -0.22 -19.58 -11.99
C ASP A 174 -1.19 -19.13 -13.11
N ILE A 175 -2.14 -18.24 -12.79
CA ILE A 175 -3.16 -17.70 -13.69
C ILE A 175 -2.77 -16.29 -14.18
N GLY A 176 -1.63 -15.75 -13.72
CA GLY A 176 -1.09 -14.45 -14.09
C GLY A 176 -1.71 -13.27 -13.34
N ILE A 177 -2.46 -13.51 -12.27
CA ILE A 177 -2.92 -12.47 -11.35
C ILE A 177 -1.74 -12.11 -10.45
N SER A 178 -1.41 -10.82 -10.42
CA SER A 178 -0.35 -10.31 -9.54
C SER A 178 -0.95 -9.71 -8.27
N GLU A 179 -0.59 -10.28 -7.13
CA GLU A 179 -0.90 -9.73 -5.82
C GLU A 179 0.29 -8.91 -5.32
N LYS A 180 0.03 -7.69 -4.86
CA LYS A 180 1.08 -6.86 -4.25
C LYS A 180 1.24 -7.29 -2.79
N ILE A 181 2.45 -7.72 -2.43
CA ILE A 181 2.76 -8.20 -1.09
C ILE A 181 3.39 -7.10 -0.24
N LEU A 182 4.32 -6.34 -0.82
CA LEU A 182 5.01 -5.26 -0.14
C LEU A 182 5.08 -4.05 -1.04
N ILE A 183 4.80 -2.88 -0.47
CA ILE A 183 5.07 -1.59 -1.08
C ILE A 183 5.78 -0.74 -0.03
N HIS A 184 6.99 -0.29 -0.33
CA HIS A 184 7.78 0.51 0.59
C HIS A 184 8.40 1.70 -0.13
N ARG A 185 8.13 2.89 0.40
CA ARG A 185 8.72 4.14 -0.11
C ARG A 185 10.02 4.42 0.62
N ILE A 186 11.06 4.72 -0.15
CA ILE A 186 12.39 5.06 0.33
C ILE A 186 12.65 6.53 -0.01
N ASP A 187 12.93 7.35 1.01
CA ASP A 187 13.37 8.74 0.85
C ASP A 187 14.84 8.87 1.28
N LEU A 188 15.71 9.13 0.31
CA LEU A 188 17.16 9.30 0.51
C LEU A 188 17.47 10.43 1.49
N LYS A 189 16.63 11.46 1.60
CA LYS A 189 16.85 12.56 2.56
C LYS A 189 16.65 12.14 4.01
N LEU A 190 15.84 11.10 4.26
CA LEU A 190 15.62 10.55 5.60
C LEU A 190 16.74 9.61 6.00
N ILE A 191 17.30 8.86 5.06
CA ILE A 191 18.40 7.91 5.31
C ILE A 191 19.67 8.64 5.74
N ASN A 192 20.03 9.73 5.05
CA ASN A 192 21.20 10.56 5.39
C ASN A 192 21.14 11.21 6.79
N LYS A 193 19.98 11.17 7.46
CA LYS A 193 19.83 11.69 8.84
C LYS A 193 19.96 10.62 9.91
N ILE A 194 19.86 9.34 9.57
CA ILE A 194 19.94 8.22 10.53
C ILE A 194 21.41 7.81 10.74
N SER A 195 22.29 8.10 9.79
CA SER A 195 23.72 7.80 9.81
C SER A 195 24.61 8.90 10.41
N ASN A 196 24.05 9.91 11.10
CA ASN A 196 24.79 10.94 11.85
C ASN A 196 24.51 10.89 13.34
#